data_AF-A0AA44Q663-F1
#
_entry.id   AF-A0AA44Q663-F1
#
_cell.length_a   1.000
_cell.length_b   1.000
_cell.length_c   1.000
_cell.angle_alpha   90.00
_cell.angle_beta   90.00
_cell.angle_gamma   90.00
#
_symmetry.space_group_name_H-M   'P 1'
#
loop_
_entity.id
_entity.type
_entity.pdbx_description
1 polymer ?
#
loop_
_entity_poly.entity_id
_entity_poly.type
_entity_poly.pdbx_seq_one_letter_code
_entity_poly.pdbx_strand_id
1 'polypeptide(L)'
;MKSIKTIIKEHYESFYLICRLSLYELKQAYAGNLLGMLWVFLNPLTQIGVYWLVFGLGIRGGAPVHGVPYFVFLVCGLIPWFFISASISRGSNSIYSRLNTVSKMNFPLSVIPTYVVISQLYTHCILVVLMVIISLMSQGWHIINIFTLLYGMFAVTIFLIALGFITSTLSTMLRDIHLLIQSITRMLFFLTPIFWEPKENMPEAFLLIVKLNPFYYIIEIYRGAVAYGQSSIIFSGYTLYFWGMVIVLFVIGSILHVKFRKQFVDYL
;
A
#
# COMPACT_ATOMS: atom_id res chain seq x y z
N MET A 1 10.94 -17.41 -16.68
CA MET A 1 11.67 -17.94 -15.50
C MET A 1 13.05 -17.30 -15.29
N LYS A 2 13.88 -17.08 -16.32
CA LYS A 2 15.19 -16.40 -16.15
C LYS A 2 15.06 -15.00 -15.52
N SER A 3 14.10 -14.19 -15.96
CA SER A 3 13.86 -12.83 -15.44
C SER A 3 13.61 -12.77 -13.93
N ILE A 4 12.81 -13.70 -13.40
CA ILE A 4 12.48 -13.78 -11.97
C ILE A 4 13.73 -14.12 -11.16
N LYS A 5 14.51 -15.11 -11.60
CA LYS A 5 15.77 -15.48 -10.94
C LYS A 5 16.75 -14.31 -10.89
N THR A 6 16.84 -13.53 -11.97
CA THR A 6 17.65 -12.31 -12.03
C THR A 6 17.22 -11.29 -10.99
N ILE A 7 15.91 -10.97 -10.91
CA ILE A 7 15.39 -10.00 -9.96
C ILE A 7 15.62 -10.44 -8.52
N ILE A 8 15.34 -11.71 -8.19
CA ILE A 8 15.56 -12.25 -6.85
C ILE A 8 17.04 -12.18 -6.46
N LYS A 9 17.94 -12.52 -7.39
CA LYS A 9 19.39 -12.41 -7.18
C LYS A 9 19.81 -10.96 -6.91
N GLU A 10 19.36 -10.02 -7.75
CA GLU A 10 19.64 -8.59 -7.58
C GLU A 10 19.15 -8.05 -6.22
N HIS A 11 17.98 -8.51 -5.75
CA HIS A 11 17.43 -8.12 -4.44
C HIS A 11 18.23 -8.69 -3.27
N TYR A 12 18.67 -9.94 -3.38
CA TYR A 12 19.48 -10.58 -2.36
C TYR A 12 20.85 -9.90 -2.21
N GLU A 13 21.54 -9.67 -3.34
CA GLU A 13 22.85 -9.01 -3.36
C GLU A 13 22.77 -7.54 -2.90
N SER A 14 21.65 -6.86 -3.19
CA SER A 14 21.46 -5.45 -2.88
C SER A 14 20.64 -5.18 -1.61
N PHE A 15 20.39 -6.19 -0.77
CA PHE A 15 19.48 -6.04 0.37
C PHE A 15 19.88 -4.92 1.35
N TYR A 16 21.16 -4.84 1.71
CA TYR A 16 21.66 -3.77 2.56
C TYR A 16 21.45 -2.38 1.94
N LEU A 17 21.66 -2.29 0.62
CA LEU A 17 21.51 -1.05 -0.13
C LEU A 17 20.03 -0.63 -0.25
N ILE A 18 19.11 -1.59 -0.41
CA ILE A 18 17.66 -1.36 -0.38
C ILE A 18 17.28 -0.65 0.94
N CYS A 19 17.69 -1.22 2.07
CA CYS A 19 17.38 -0.67 3.39
C CYS A 19 18.01 0.71 3.63
N ARG A 20 19.22 0.94 3.15
CA ARG A 20 19.90 2.24 3.31
C ARG A 20 19.25 3.33 2.45
N LEU A 21 18.90 3.00 1.21
CA LEU A 21 18.24 3.94 0.30
C LEU A 21 16.80 4.23 0.71
N SER A 22 16.05 3.25 1.20
CA SER A 22 14.68 3.46 1.67
C SER A 22 14.61 4.42 2.87
N LEU A 23 15.58 4.31 3.79
CA LEU A 23 15.73 5.25 4.91
C LEU A 23 16.17 6.64 4.45
N TYR A 24 17.10 6.71 3.50
CA TYR A 24 17.54 7.98 2.92
C TYR A 24 16.40 8.70 2.22
N GLU A 25 15.63 7.99 1.40
CA GLU A 25 14.42 8.47 0.71
C GLU A 25 13.42 9.07 1.71
N LEU A 26 13.18 8.38 2.83
CA LEU A 26 12.27 8.87 3.87
C LEU A 26 12.77 10.20 4.46
N LYS A 27 14.05 10.27 4.82
CA LYS A 27 14.65 11.49 5.37
C LYS A 27 14.63 12.64 4.36
N GLN A 28 14.93 12.35 3.10
CA GLN A 28 14.96 13.33 2.02
C GLN A 28 13.58 13.92 1.75
N ALA A 29 12.52 13.10 1.79
CA ALA A 29 11.14 13.56 1.56
C ALA A 29 10.67 14.65 2.55
N TYR A 30 11.31 14.73 3.73
CA TYR A 30 10.99 15.73 4.76
C TYR A 30 12.15 16.68 5.05
N ALA A 31 13.24 16.59 4.30
CA ALA A 31 14.36 17.51 4.42
C ALA A 31 13.95 18.91 3.91
N GLY A 32 14.35 19.96 4.63
CA GLY A 32 14.03 21.35 4.28
C GLY A 32 12.65 21.85 4.73
N ASN A 33 11.78 20.98 5.27
CA ASN A 33 10.54 21.41 5.91
C ASN A 33 10.79 21.92 7.33
N LEU A 34 10.16 23.03 7.73
CA LEU A 34 10.28 23.59 9.09
C LEU A 34 9.96 22.57 10.20
N LEU A 35 8.91 21.77 10.01
CA LEU A 35 8.49 20.73 10.97
C LEU A 35 9.17 19.36 10.71
N GLY A 36 9.95 19.24 9.64
CA GLY A 36 10.69 18.03 9.28
C GLY A 36 9.83 16.76 9.29
N MET A 37 10.30 15.73 10.01
CA MET A 37 9.66 14.41 10.09
C MET A 37 8.28 14.41 10.78
N LEU A 38 7.88 15.48 11.48
CA LEU A 38 6.55 15.56 12.09
C LEU A 38 5.42 15.47 11.05
N TRP A 39 5.70 15.87 9.80
CA TRP A 39 4.74 15.76 8.69
C TRP A 39 4.35 14.32 8.34
N VAL A 40 5.18 13.33 8.70
CA VAL A 40 4.83 11.90 8.59
C VAL A 40 3.56 11.59 9.38
N PHE A 41 3.33 12.29 10.50
CA PHE A 41 2.15 12.14 11.34
C PHE A 41 1.07 13.16 11.00
N LEU A 42 1.45 14.44 10.88
CA LEU A 42 0.49 15.52 10.75
C LEU A 42 -0.39 15.38 9.50
N ASN A 43 0.18 14.97 8.36
CA ASN A 43 -0.58 14.81 7.13
C ASN A 43 -1.67 13.71 7.26
N PRO A 44 -1.31 12.44 7.59
CA PRO A 44 -2.32 11.40 7.80
C PRO A 44 -3.31 11.73 8.92
N LEU A 45 -2.87 12.32 10.03
CA LEU A 45 -3.75 12.67 11.15
C LEU A 45 -4.78 13.72 10.77
N THR A 46 -4.37 14.76 10.04
CA THR A 46 -5.29 15.79 9.54
C THR A 46 -6.32 15.17 8.62
N GLN A 47 -5.89 14.28 7.72
CA GLN A 47 -6.79 13.60 6.79
C GLN A 47 -7.77 12.65 7.50
N ILE A 48 -7.30 11.87 8.49
CA ILE A 48 -8.16 11.03 9.34
C ILE A 48 -9.19 11.90 10.08
N GLY A 49 -8.76 13.03 10.66
CA GLY A 49 -9.63 13.94 11.40
C GLY A 49 -10.75 14.51 10.52
N VAL A 50 -10.43 14.95 9.30
CA VAL A 50 -11.43 15.41 8.33
C VAL A 50 -12.41 14.30 7.98
N TYR A 51 -11.92 13.09 7.68
CA TYR A 51 -12.82 11.98 7.34
C TYR A 51 -13.69 11.54 8.52
N TRP A 52 -13.17 11.57 9.74
CA TRP A 52 -13.95 11.26 10.92
C TRP A 52 -15.04 12.31 11.18
N LEU A 53 -14.73 13.60 11.00
CA LEU A 53 -15.73 14.67 11.14
C LEU A 53 -16.86 14.48 10.13
N VAL A 54 -16.55 14.26 8.85
CA VAL A 54 -17.55 14.14 7.79
C VAL A 54 -18.35 12.83 7.91
N PHE A 55 -17.67 11.68 7.92
CA PHE A 55 -18.34 10.38 7.85
C PHE A 55 -18.74 9.82 9.21
N GLY A 56 -17.99 10.14 10.26
CA GLY A 56 -18.27 9.68 11.62
C GLY A 56 -19.33 10.53 12.29
N LEU A 57 -19.05 11.80 12.49
CA LEU A 57 -19.99 12.73 13.13
C LEU A 57 -21.09 13.18 12.19
N GLY A 58 -20.75 13.62 10.98
CA GLY A 58 -21.72 14.20 10.04
C GLY A 58 -22.76 13.19 9.52
N ILE A 59 -22.32 12.06 8.97
CA ILE A 59 -23.22 11.07 8.36
C ILE A 59 -23.78 10.06 9.37
N ARG A 60 -22.94 9.52 10.26
CA ARG A 60 -23.34 8.43 11.18
C ARG A 60 -23.72 8.91 12.58
N GLY A 61 -23.53 10.18 12.92
CA GLY A 61 -23.80 10.70 14.26
C GLY A 61 -22.98 10.02 15.37
N GLY A 62 -21.83 9.42 15.04
CA GLY A 62 -21.00 8.69 15.99
C GLY A 62 -21.43 7.24 16.30
N ALA A 63 -22.43 6.70 15.59
CA ALA A 63 -22.91 5.33 15.82
C ALA A 63 -21.80 4.27 15.60
N PRO A 64 -21.69 3.27 16.48
CA PRO A 64 -20.72 2.18 16.33
C PRO A 64 -21.08 1.24 15.17
N VAL A 65 -20.09 0.47 14.73
CA VAL A 65 -20.21 -0.54 13.66
C VAL A 65 -19.96 -1.90 14.27
N HIS A 66 -20.96 -2.78 14.28
CA HIS A 66 -20.83 -4.11 14.87
C HIS A 66 -20.27 -4.11 16.32
N GLY A 67 -20.64 -3.09 17.11
CA GLY A 67 -20.14 -2.91 18.50
C GLY A 67 -18.79 -2.21 18.63
N VAL A 68 -18.11 -1.90 17.51
CA VAL A 68 -16.83 -1.21 17.47
C VAL A 68 -17.03 0.30 17.24
N PRO A 69 -16.31 1.19 17.95
CA PRO A 69 -16.35 2.62 17.66
C PRO A 69 -15.98 2.90 16.20
N TYR A 70 -16.80 3.69 15.50
CA TYR A 70 -16.59 3.96 14.07
C TYR A 70 -15.22 4.58 13.77
N PHE A 71 -14.65 5.33 14.70
CA PHE A 71 -13.30 5.87 14.55
C PHE A 71 -12.25 4.76 14.38
N VAL A 72 -12.32 3.67 15.17
CA VAL A 72 -11.39 2.54 15.04
C VAL A 72 -11.60 1.84 13.69
N PHE A 73 -12.86 1.61 13.32
CA PHE A 73 -13.24 1.03 12.04
C PHE A 73 -12.66 1.84 10.85
N LEU A 74 -12.79 3.17 10.92
CA LEU A 74 -12.29 4.10 9.89
C LEU A 74 -10.77 4.08 9.79
N VAL A 75 -10.08 4.16 10.94
CA VAL A 75 -8.61 4.17 11.00
C VAL A 75 -8.02 2.86 10.45
N CYS A 76 -8.66 1.71 10.74
CA CYS A 76 -8.27 0.41 10.19
C CYS A 76 -8.39 0.33 8.66
N GLY A 77 -9.27 1.12 8.04
CA GLY A 77 -9.38 1.23 6.58
C GLY A 77 -8.42 2.26 5.97
N LEU A 78 -8.26 3.43 6.60
CA LEU A 78 -7.49 4.54 6.06
C LEU A 78 -5.98 4.30 6.09
N ILE A 79 -5.45 3.73 7.17
CA ILE A 79 -4.00 3.55 7.32
C ILE A 79 -3.40 2.62 6.25
N PRO A 80 -3.91 1.39 6.01
CA PRO A 80 -3.43 0.58 4.90
C PRO A 80 -3.63 1.29 3.56
N TRP A 81 -4.71 2.05 3.38
CA TRP A 81 -4.93 2.82 2.16
C TRP A 81 -3.88 3.92 1.93
N PHE A 82 -3.46 4.65 2.96
CA PHE A 82 -2.38 5.65 2.84
C PHE A 82 -1.08 5.00 2.36
N PHE A 83 -0.76 3.80 2.87
CA PHE A 83 0.40 3.05 2.41
C PHE A 83 0.26 2.60 0.95
N ILE A 84 -0.90 2.06 0.58
CA ILE A 84 -1.22 1.63 -0.79
C ILE A 84 -1.09 2.81 -1.76
N SER A 85 -1.81 3.89 -1.50
CA SER A 85 -1.88 5.06 -2.39
C SER A 85 -0.53 5.74 -2.56
N ALA A 86 0.22 5.92 -1.47
CA ALA A 86 1.58 6.50 -1.52
C ALA A 86 2.55 5.59 -2.28
N SER A 87 2.50 4.27 -2.06
CA SER A 87 3.38 3.31 -2.71
C SER A 87 3.10 3.20 -4.21
N ILE A 88 1.84 3.21 -4.64
CA ILE A 88 1.47 3.19 -6.06
C ILE A 88 1.93 4.48 -6.75
N SER A 89 1.65 5.63 -6.15
CA SER A 89 1.98 6.93 -6.74
C SER A 89 3.50 7.14 -6.83
N ARG A 90 4.22 7.00 -5.71
CA ARG A 90 5.69 7.18 -5.68
C ARG A 90 6.42 6.05 -6.40
N GLY A 91 5.94 4.82 -6.27
CA GLY A 91 6.49 3.64 -6.95
C GLY A 91 6.40 3.78 -8.47
N SER A 92 5.26 4.24 -9.00
CA SER A 92 5.13 4.46 -10.45
C SER A 92 6.08 5.54 -10.97
N ASN A 93 6.40 6.59 -10.22
CA ASN A 93 7.34 7.62 -10.67
C ASN A 93 8.82 7.29 -10.38
N SER A 94 9.09 6.17 -9.70
CA SER A 94 10.37 5.94 -9.03
C SER A 94 11.59 5.84 -9.94
N ILE A 95 11.44 5.14 -11.08
CA ILE A 95 12.50 4.96 -12.08
C ILE A 95 12.71 6.27 -12.83
N TYR A 96 11.64 6.81 -13.43
CA TYR A 96 11.68 8.06 -14.21
C TYR A 96 12.39 9.20 -13.48
N SER A 97 12.04 9.46 -12.21
CA SER A 97 12.60 10.59 -11.46
C SER A 97 14.10 10.43 -11.14
N ARG A 98 14.68 9.24 -11.34
CA ARG A 98 16.07 8.92 -11.01
C ARG A 98 16.88 8.43 -12.21
N LEU A 99 16.30 8.43 -13.41
CA LEU A 99 16.96 7.96 -14.64
C LEU A 99 18.32 8.65 -14.85
N ASN A 100 18.39 9.96 -14.67
CA ASN A 100 19.61 10.76 -14.85
C ASN A 100 20.77 10.34 -13.95
N THR A 101 20.48 9.89 -12.73
CA THR A 101 21.49 9.47 -11.75
C THR A 101 21.85 8.01 -11.98
N VAL A 102 20.85 7.18 -12.25
CA VAL A 102 21.02 5.74 -12.39
C VAL A 102 21.67 5.37 -13.72
N SER A 103 21.48 6.15 -14.79
CA SER A 103 22.17 5.94 -16.07
C SER A 103 23.69 6.11 -16.00
N LYS A 104 24.17 6.84 -14.97
CA LYS A 104 25.60 7.15 -14.77
C LYS A 104 26.30 6.20 -13.81
N MET A 105 25.58 5.24 -13.22
CA MET A 105 26.11 4.33 -12.19
C MET A 105 25.71 2.88 -12.50
N ASN A 106 26.57 1.91 -12.17
CA ASN A 106 26.24 0.48 -12.30
C ASN A 106 25.27 0.04 -11.19
N PHE A 107 24.01 0.44 -11.31
CA PHE A 107 22.99 0.22 -10.29
C PHE A 107 21.85 -0.68 -10.81
N PRO A 108 21.41 -1.71 -10.05
CA PRO A 108 20.33 -2.58 -10.47
C PRO A 108 18.99 -1.83 -10.45
N LEU A 109 18.46 -1.50 -11.63
CA LEU A 109 17.18 -0.78 -11.80
C LEU A 109 16.01 -1.46 -11.08
N SER A 110 16.03 -2.79 -10.96
CA SER A 110 14.97 -3.58 -10.32
C SER A 110 14.82 -3.29 -8.83
N VAL A 111 15.85 -2.74 -8.19
CA VAL A 111 15.83 -2.39 -6.76
C VAL A 111 15.05 -1.10 -6.52
N ILE A 112 14.91 -0.24 -7.53
CA ILE A 112 14.35 1.10 -7.39
C ILE A 112 12.90 1.11 -6.89
N PRO A 113 11.96 0.41 -7.55
CA PRO A 113 10.57 0.40 -7.10
C PRO A 113 10.45 -0.21 -5.69
N THR A 114 11.27 -1.22 -5.38
CA THR A 114 11.25 -1.92 -4.10
C THR A 114 11.65 -1.04 -2.92
N TYR A 115 12.77 -0.30 -3.02
CA TYR A 115 13.18 0.54 -1.88
C TYR A 115 12.21 1.71 -1.67
N VAL A 116 11.53 2.21 -2.72
CA VAL A 116 10.48 3.24 -2.58
C VAL A 116 9.28 2.70 -1.81
N VAL A 117 8.83 1.47 -2.09
CA VAL A 117 7.77 0.80 -1.32
C VAL A 117 8.22 0.58 0.13
N ILE A 118 9.45 0.13 0.36
CA ILE A 118 10.00 -0.05 1.72
C ILE A 118 10.13 1.29 2.46
N SER A 119 10.44 2.38 1.76
CA SER A 119 10.46 3.72 2.34
C SER A 119 9.08 4.10 2.87
N GLN A 120 8.02 3.81 2.10
CA GLN A 120 6.64 4.00 2.54
C GLN A 120 6.25 3.04 3.67
N LEU A 121 6.83 1.83 3.71
CA LEU A 121 6.58 0.86 4.78
C LEU A 121 7.01 1.40 6.15
N TYR A 122 8.09 2.18 6.25
CA TYR A 122 8.46 2.82 7.52
C TYR A 122 7.39 3.79 8.03
N THR A 123 6.83 4.60 7.13
CA THR A 123 5.72 5.51 7.48
C THR A 123 4.48 4.70 7.88
N HIS A 124 4.20 3.61 7.16
CA HIS A 124 3.10 2.71 7.49
C HIS A 124 3.27 2.04 8.86
N CYS A 125 4.44 1.53 9.19
CA CYS A 125 4.72 0.93 10.51
C CYS A 125 4.42 1.92 11.64
N ILE A 126 4.82 3.18 11.48
CA ILE A 126 4.53 4.24 12.44
C ILE A 126 3.02 4.46 12.60
N LEU A 127 2.29 4.54 11.48
CA LEU A 127 0.83 4.71 11.52
C LEU A 127 0.13 3.47 12.09
N VAL A 128 0.62 2.26 11.83
CA VAL A 128 0.09 1.01 12.42
C VAL A 128 0.27 1.00 13.93
N VAL A 129 1.40 1.48 14.46
CA VAL A 129 1.57 1.63 15.92
C VAL A 129 0.53 2.58 16.49
N LEU A 130 0.30 3.72 15.83
CA LEU A 130 -0.75 4.67 16.22
C LEU A 130 -2.15 4.03 16.17
N MET A 131 -2.46 3.26 15.13
CA MET A 131 -3.71 2.51 14.98
C MET A 131 -3.94 1.55 16.16
N VAL A 132 -2.91 0.79 16.52
CA VAL A 132 -2.96 -0.16 17.64
C VAL A 132 -3.21 0.59 18.95
N ILE A 133 -2.50 1.69 19.21
CA ILE A 133 -2.72 2.53 20.41
C ILE A 133 -4.17 3.02 20.47
N ILE A 134 -4.71 3.55 19.37
CA ILE A 134 -6.10 4.02 19.30
C ILE A 134 -7.08 2.88 19.61
N SER A 135 -6.87 1.69 19.06
CA SER A 135 -7.74 0.54 19.32
C SER A 135 -7.65 0.08 20.78
N LEU A 136 -6.44 0.01 21.35
CA LEU A 136 -6.22 -0.34 22.76
C LEU A 136 -6.93 0.61 23.72
N MET A 137 -6.86 1.93 23.47
CA MET A 137 -7.54 2.93 24.29
C MET A 137 -9.06 2.87 24.18
N SER A 138 -9.58 2.40 23.05
CA SER A 138 -11.02 2.38 22.77
C SER A 138 -11.71 1.08 23.21
N GLN A 139 -11.03 -0.05 23.06
CA GLN A 139 -11.65 -1.38 23.18
C GLN A 139 -10.87 -2.36 24.09
N GLY A 140 -9.64 -2.05 24.49
CA GLY A 140 -8.80 -2.92 25.30
C GLY A 140 -7.97 -3.94 24.50
N TRP A 141 -7.09 -4.69 25.20
CA TRP A 141 -6.06 -5.55 24.60
C TRP A 141 -6.56 -6.85 23.97
N HIS A 142 -7.69 -7.38 24.46
CA HIS A 142 -8.16 -8.74 24.11
C HIS A 142 -8.59 -8.92 22.66
N ILE A 143 -8.68 -7.83 21.89
CA ILE A 143 -9.20 -7.81 20.52
C ILE A 143 -8.08 -7.78 19.48
N ILE A 144 -6.82 -7.52 19.82
CA ILE A 144 -5.79 -7.34 18.79
C ILE A 144 -5.13 -8.67 18.42
N ASN A 145 -5.31 -9.09 17.17
CA ASN A 145 -4.65 -10.26 16.59
C ASN A 145 -3.37 -9.85 15.84
N ILE A 146 -2.24 -9.88 16.55
CA ILE A 146 -0.93 -9.46 16.03
C ILE A 146 -0.49 -10.30 14.82
N PHE A 147 -0.76 -11.62 14.82
CA PHE A 147 -0.39 -12.49 13.71
C PHE A 147 -1.10 -12.10 12.41
N THR A 148 -2.41 -11.80 12.50
CA THR A 148 -3.22 -11.35 11.37
C THR A 148 -2.74 -10.00 10.86
N LEU A 149 -2.36 -9.08 11.76
CA LEU A 149 -1.82 -7.77 11.40
C LEU A 149 -0.49 -7.89 10.65
N LEU A 150 0.46 -8.67 11.17
CA LEU A 150 1.77 -8.89 10.54
C LEU A 150 1.62 -9.55 9.17
N TYR A 151 0.74 -10.53 9.05
CA TYR A 151 0.38 -11.13 7.76
C TYR A 151 -0.17 -10.07 6.79
N GLY A 152 -1.10 -9.22 7.24
CA GLY A 152 -1.65 -8.13 6.46
C GLY A 152 -0.59 -7.17 5.94
N MET A 153 0.35 -6.75 6.79
CA MET A 153 1.49 -5.89 6.44
C MET A 153 2.41 -6.55 5.40
N PHE A 154 2.69 -7.84 5.56
CA PHE A 154 3.49 -8.61 4.61
C PHE A 154 2.80 -8.74 3.25
N ALA A 155 1.51 -9.12 3.25
CA ALA A 155 0.70 -9.30 2.06
C ALA A 155 0.60 -8.00 1.23
N VAL A 156 0.28 -6.87 1.86
CA VAL A 156 0.20 -5.57 1.17
C VAL A 156 1.57 -5.14 0.61
N THR A 157 2.66 -5.38 1.35
CA THR A 157 4.00 -5.00 0.89
C THR A 157 4.40 -5.76 -0.37
N ILE A 158 4.20 -7.08 -0.40
CA ILE A 158 4.54 -7.89 -1.58
C ILE A 158 3.64 -7.54 -2.76
N PHE A 159 2.34 -7.35 -2.52
CA PHE A 159 1.42 -6.89 -3.57
C PHE A 159 1.87 -5.57 -4.19
N LEU A 160 2.26 -4.59 -3.37
CA LEU A 160 2.73 -3.28 -3.84
C LEU A 160 4.08 -3.35 -4.55
N ILE A 161 4.99 -4.22 -4.14
CA ILE A 161 6.25 -4.46 -4.88
C ILE A 161 5.94 -5.05 -6.27
N ALA A 162 5.07 -6.06 -6.34
CA ALA A 162 4.68 -6.70 -7.60
C ALA A 162 4.03 -5.69 -8.56
N LEU A 163 3.08 -4.89 -8.05
CA LEU A 163 2.41 -3.85 -8.82
C LEU A 163 3.35 -2.68 -9.16
N GLY A 164 4.30 -2.38 -8.27
CA GLY A 164 5.38 -1.41 -8.46
C GLY A 164 6.22 -1.71 -9.69
N PHE A 165 6.60 -2.98 -9.93
CA PHE A 165 7.35 -3.35 -11.13
C PHE A 165 6.62 -3.03 -12.42
N ILE A 166 5.32 -3.35 -12.49
CA ILE A 166 4.49 -3.07 -13.67
C ILE A 166 4.35 -1.56 -13.85
N THR A 167 3.89 -0.88 -12.81
CA THR A 167 3.57 0.55 -12.87
C THR A 167 4.79 1.42 -13.15
N SER A 168 5.94 1.14 -12.52
CA SER A 168 7.19 1.88 -12.74
C SER A 168 7.78 1.66 -14.13
N THR A 169 7.68 0.45 -14.67
CA THR A 169 8.16 0.15 -16.03
C THR A 169 7.31 0.88 -17.06
N LEU A 170 5.97 0.77 -16.94
CA LEU A 170 5.04 1.37 -17.90
C LEU A 170 5.07 2.90 -17.87
N SER A 171 5.09 3.52 -16.70
CA SER A 171 5.16 4.98 -16.55
C SER A 171 6.47 5.59 -17.05
N THR A 172 7.55 4.81 -17.03
CA THR A 172 8.85 5.23 -17.55
C THR A 172 8.87 5.20 -19.07
N MET A 173 8.16 4.24 -19.68
CA MET A 173 8.00 4.18 -21.14
C MET A 173 7.01 5.22 -21.65
N LEU A 174 5.90 5.43 -20.93
CA LEU A 174 4.83 6.34 -21.32
C LEU A 174 4.43 7.21 -20.13
N ARG A 175 4.77 8.50 -20.22
CA ARG A 175 4.59 9.42 -19.09
C ARG A 175 3.13 9.57 -18.66
N ASP A 176 2.20 9.51 -19.62
CA ASP A 176 0.76 9.61 -19.37
C ASP A 176 0.22 8.48 -18.50
N ILE A 177 0.88 7.31 -18.49
CA ILE A 177 0.50 6.20 -17.61
C ILE A 177 0.63 6.61 -16.14
N HIS A 178 1.59 7.47 -15.78
CA HIS A 178 1.69 7.97 -14.41
C HIS A 178 0.45 8.78 -14.00
N LEU A 179 -0.03 9.68 -14.87
CA LEU A 179 -1.24 10.48 -14.63
C LEU A 179 -2.49 9.60 -14.54
N LEU A 180 -2.56 8.58 -15.40
CA LEU A 180 -3.62 7.58 -15.38
C LEU A 180 -3.61 6.78 -14.06
N ILE A 181 -2.44 6.33 -13.60
CA ILE A 181 -2.30 5.61 -12.33
C ILE A 181 -2.76 6.47 -11.15
N GLN A 182 -2.37 7.75 -11.10
CA GLN A 182 -2.83 8.67 -10.05
C GLN A 182 -4.36 8.83 -10.05
N SER A 183 -4.96 8.92 -11.24
CA SER A 183 -6.40 9.07 -11.39
C SER A 183 -7.15 7.79 -11.00
N ILE A 184 -6.67 6.62 -11.42
CA ILE A 184 -7.22 5.32 -11.00
C ILE A 184 -7.09 5.13 -9.50
N THR A 185 -5.95 5.47 -8.90
CA THR A 185 -5.76 5.36 -7.44
C THR A 185 -6.77 6.20 -6.68
N ARG A 186 -7.05 7.43 -7.15
CA ARG A 186 -8.10 8.29 -6.57
C ARG A 186 -9.50 7.67 -6.68
N MET A 187 -9.84 7.05 -7.82
CA MET A 187 -11.13 6.37 -7.98
C MET A 187 -11.24 5.12 -7.09
N LEU A 188 -10.17 4.33 -7.01
CA LEU A 188 -10.10 3.12 -6.19
C LEU A 188 -10.31 3.41 -4.70
N PHE A 189 -9.95 4.60 -4.23
CA PHE A 189 -10.23 5.03 -2.85
C PHE A 189 -11.72 4.96 -2.51
N PHE A 190 -12.57 5.40 -3.44
CA PHE A 190 -14.02 5.43 -3.23
C PHE A 190 -14.71 4.10 -3.58
N LEU A 191 -14.15 3.34 -4.53
CA LEU A 191 -14.64 2.01 -4.89
C LEU A 191 -14.33 0.96 -3.82
N THR A 192 -13.26 1.15 -3.06
CA THR A 192 -12.91 0.26 -1.95
C THR A 192 -13.74 0.66 -0.72
N PRO A 193 -14.37 -0.29 -0.01
CA PRO A 193 -15.24 0.01 1.12
C PRO A 193 -14.44 0.41 2.36
N ILE A 194 -13.87 1.62 2.34
CA ILE A 194 -13.05 2.20 3.44
C ILE A 194 -13.94 2.83 4.51
N PHE A 195 -14.94 3.60 4.08
CA PHE A 195 -15.87 4.32 4.95
C PHE A 195 -17.12 3.51 5.32
N TRP A 196 -17.38 2.45 4.56
CA TRP A 196 -18.62 1.68 4.61
C TRP A 196 -18.30 0.18 4.54
N GLU A 197 -19.31 -0.65 4.78
CA GLU A 197 -19.24 -2.11 4.64
C GLU A 197 -20.21 -2.57 3.55
N PRO A 198 -19.84 -3.56 2.72
CA PRO A 198 -20.74 -4.14 1.73
C PRO A 198 -22.00 -4.69 2.39
N LYS A 199 -23.17 -4.17 2.01
CA LYS A 199 -24.46 -4.62 2.53
C LYS A 199 -25.04 -5.69 1.61
N GLU A 200 -25.71 -6.69 2.19
CA GLU A 200 -26.35 -7.78 1.44
C GLU A 200 -27.41 -7.29 0.45
N ASN A 201 -28.05 -6.15 0.73
CA ASN A 201 -29.10 -5.57 -0.13
C ASN A 201 -28.53 -4.84 -1.37
N MET A 202 -27.22 -4.84 -1.60
CA MET A 202 -26.60 -4.24 -2.78
C MET A 202 -26.73 -5.15 -4.01
N PRO A 203 -26.72 -4.59 -5.24
CA PRO A 203 -26.73 -5.41 -6.46
C PRO A 203 -25.59 -6.43 -6.47
N GLU A 204 -25.88 -7.68 -6.83
CA GLU A 204 -24.92 -8.79 -6.80
C GLU A 204 -23.66 -8.51 -7.63
N ALA A 205 -23.82 -7.90 -8.81
CA ALA A 205 -22.70 -7.51 -9.67
C ALA A 205 -21.76 -6.52 -8.97
N PHE A 206 -22.30 -5.57 -8.20
CA PHE A 206 -21.50 -4.60 -7.46
C PHE A 206 -20.76 -5.27 -6.28
N LEU A 207 -21.44 -6.16 -5.56
CA LEU A 207 -20.82 -6.97 -4.50
C LEU A 207 -19.67 -7.83 -5.02
N LEU A 208 -19.81 -8.40 -6.22
CA LEU A 208 -18.77 -9.18 -6.86
C LEU A 208 -17.55 -8.32 -7.23
N ILE A 209 -17.75 -7.13 -7.78
CA ILE A 209 -16.66 -6.17 -8.08
C ILE A 209 -15.89 -5.80 -6.80
N VAL A 210 -16.61 -5.52 -5.72
CA VAL A 210 -16.00 -5.17 -4.43
C VAL A 210 -15.22 -6.36 -3.85
N LYS A 211 -15.79 -7.58 -3.89
CA LYS A 211 -15.14 -8.78 -3.37
C LYS A 211 -13.91 -9.21 -4.18
N LEU A 212 -13.90 -8.97 -5.49
CA LEU A 212 -12.74 -9.23 -6.35
C LEU A 212 -11.62 -8.19 -6.20
N ASN A 213 -11.89 -7.04 -5.59
CA ASN A 213 -10.89 -6.01 -5.39
C ASN A 213 -9.81 -6.49 -4.38
N PRO A 214 -8.52 -6.59 -4.75
CA PRO A 214 -7.47 -7.03 -3.83
C PRO A 214 -7.26 -6.06 -2.66
N PHE A 215 -7.59 -4.77 -2.82
CA PHE A 215 -7.52 -3.79 -1.75
C PHE A 215 -8.58 -4.03 -0.68
N TYR A 216 -9.75 -4.57 -1.07
CA TYR A 216 -10.78 -4.95 -0.11
C TYR A 216 -10.28 -6.06 0.82
N TYR A 217 -9.68 -7.12 0.26
CA TYR A 217 -9.08 -8.21 1.04
C TYR A 217 -8.05 -7.70 2.06
N ILE A 218 -7.16 -6.79 1.66
CA ILE A 218 -6.17 -6.19 2.56
C ILE A 218 -6.86 -5.41 3.69
N ILE A 219 -7.84 -4.57 3.38
CA ILE A 219 -8.51 -3.75 4.40
C ILE A 219 -9.29 -4.61 5.41
N GLU A 220 -9.94 -5.66 4.94
CA GLU A 220 -10.63 -6.62 5.81
C GLU A 220 -9.66 -7.36 6.73
N ILE A 221 -8.42 -7.64 6.31
CA ILE A 221 -7.39 -8.18 7.22
C ILE A 221 -7.06 -7.20 8.34
N TYR A 222 -6.92 -5.90 8.05
CA TYR A 222 -6.61 -4.90 9.07
C TYR A 222 -7.78 -4.72 10.04
N ARG A 223 -9.02 -4.69 9.54
CA ARG A 223 -10.23 -4.68 10.36
C ARG A 223 -10.34 -5.94 11.21
N GLY A 224 -10.18 -7.12 10.60
CA GLY A 224 -10.15 -8.39 11.31
C GLY A 224 -9.11 -8.39 12.43
N ALA A 225 -7.89 -7.92 12.15
CA ALA A 225 -6.80 -7.92 13.13
C ALA A 225 -7.02 -6.95 14.31
N VAL A 226 -7.51 -5.73 14.05
CA VAL A 226 -7.44 -4.63 15.03
C VAL A 226 -8.81 -4.19 15.52
N ALA A 227 -9.86 -4.27 14.68
CA ALA A 227 -11.21 -3.90 15.05
C ALA A 227 -11.98 -5.09 15.65
N TYR A 228 -11.83 -6.29 15.08
CA TYR A 228 -12.66 -7.45 15.44
C TYR A 228 -11.92 -8.59 16.17
N GLY A 229 -10.59 -8.64 16.09
CA GLY A 229 -9.77 -9.72 16.67
C GLY A 229 -9.88 -11.07 16.00
N GLN A 230 -10.30 -11.09 14.74
CA GLN A 230 -10.56 -12.30 13.97
C GLN A 230 -9.51 -12.50 12.88
N SER A 231 -9.21 -13.77 12.61
CA SER A 231 -8.34 -14.23 11.53
C SER A 231 -9.10 -14.98 10.42
N SER A 232 -10.43 -14.97 10.47
CA SER A 232 -11.32 -15.75 9.59
C SER A 232 -11.06 -15.49 8.10
N ILE A 233 -10.73 -14.25 7.73
CA ILE A 233 -10.45 -13.89 6.34
C ILE A 233 -9.21 -14.58 5.78
N ILE A 234 -8.18 -14.85 6.60
CA ILE A 234 -6.94 -15.53 6.16
C ILE A 234 -7.24 -16.98 5.75
N PHE A 235 -8.19 -17.63 6.41
CA PHE A 235 -8.57 -19.02 6.14
C PHE A 235 -9.64 -19.14 5.05
N SER A 236 -10.07 -18.03 4.46
CA SER A 236 -11.05 -18.02 3.39
C SER A 236 -10.42 -18.35 2.02
N GLY A 237 -11.27 -18.74 1.05
CA GLY A 237 -10.85 -18.94 -0.34
C GLY A 237 -10.26 -17.67 -1.00
N TYR A 238 -10.56 -16.48 -0.47
CA TYR A 238 -10.02 -15.21 -0.98
C TYR A 238 -8.50 -15.11 -0.84
N THR A 239 -7.91 -15.80 0.14
CA THR A 239 -6.46 -15.83 0.33
C THR A 239 -5.74 -16.45 -0.87
N LEU A 240 -6.26 -17.58 -1.37
CA LEU A 240 -5.69 -18.26 -2.54
C LEU A 240 -5.83 -17.40 -3.79
N TYR A 241 -6.98 -16.75 -3.97
CA TYR A 241 -7.21 -15.80 -5.06
C TYR A 241 -6.20 -14.63 -5.00
N PHE A 242 -6.03 -14.01 -3.83
CA PHE A 242 -5.12 -12.89 -3.63
C PHE A 242 -3.67 -13.27 -3.95
N TRP A 243 -3.16 -14.37 -3.39
CA TRP A 243 -1.79 -14.81 -3.65
C TRP A 243 -1.58 -15.25 -5.10
N GLY A 244 -2.58 -15.89 -5.72
CA GLY A 244 -2.57 -16.19 -7.15
C GLY A 244 -2.41 -14.92 -8.00
N MET A 245 -3.19 -13.89 -7.70
CA MET A 245 -3.08 -12.58 -8.36
C MET A 245 -1.70 -11.94 -8.14
N VAL A 246 -1.18 -11.93 -6.91
CA VAL A 246 0.15 -11.40 -6.59
C VAL A 246 1.23 -12.08 -7.41
N ILE A 247 1.20 -13.41 -7.51
CA ILE A 247 2.16 -14.18 -8.29
C ILE A 247 2.07 -13.80 -9.77
N VAL A 248 0.86 -13.71 -10.33
CA VAL A 248 0.65 -13.31 -11.73
C VAL A 248 1.20 -11.90 -11.99
N LEU A 249 0.87 -10.93 -11.13
CA LEU A 249 1.38 -9.56 -11.24
C LEU A 249 2.90 -9.52 -11.13
N PHE A 250 3.49 -10.26 -10.20
CA PHE A 250 4.94 -10.31 -10.02
C PHE A 250 5.65 -10.92 -11.22
N VAL A 251 5.10 -11.99 -11.81
CA VAL A 251 5.63 -12.63 -13.01
C VAL A 251 5.58 -11.66 -14.20
N ILE A 252 4.42 -11.04 -14.44
CA ILE A 252 4.24 -10.07 -15.53
C ILE A 252 5.18 -8.87 -15.34
N GLY A 253 5.19 -8.28 -14.14
CA GLY A 253 6.07 -7.17 -13.79
C GLY A 253 7.54 -7.50 -13.99
N SER A 254 7.98 -8.69 -13.55
CA SER A 254 9.35 -9.16 -13.72
C SER A 254 9.76 -9.30 -15.19
N ILE A 255 8.86 -9.82 -16.03
CA ILE A 255 9.11 -9.99 -17.47
C ILE A 255 9.21 -8.62 -18.14
N LEU A 256 8.24 -7.73 -17.89
CA LEU A 256 8.23 -6.37 -18.43
C LEU A 256 9.50 -5.62 -18.03
N HIS A 257 9.81 -5.58 -16.73
CA HIS A 257 10.95 -4.85 -16.21
C HIS A 257 12.27 -5.30 -16.85
N VAL A 258 12.56 -6.62 -16.88
CA VAL A 258 13.80 -7.13 -17.47
C VAL A 258 13.87 -6.93 -18.99
N LYS A 259 12.73 -6.98 -19.69
CA LYS A 259 12.66 -6.74 -21.13
C LYS A 259 12.98 -5.28 -21.47
N PHE A 260 12.39 -4.33 -20.73
CA PHE A 260 12.45 -2.91 -21.05
C PHE A 260 13.57 -2.14 -20.34
N ARG A 261 14.23 -2.72 -19.32
CA ARG A 261 15.27 -2.01 -18.55
C ARG A 261 16.44 -1.45 -19.37
N LYS A 262 16.74 -2.03 -20.53
CA LYS A 262 17.81 -1.53 -21.41
C LYS A 262 17.39 -0.28 -22.17
N GLN A 263 16.11 -0.15 -22.47
CA GLN A 263 15.55 0.96 -23.24
C GLN A 263 15.25 2.18 -22.37
N PHE A 264 15.24 2.05 -21.03
CA PHE A 264 14.98 3.17 -20.12
C PHE A 264 15.94 4.35 -20.30
N VAL A 265 17.18 4.10 -20.73
CA VAL A 265 18.18 5.16 -20.99
C VAL A 265 17.86 5.91 -22.28
N ASP A 266 17.18 5.27 -23.24
CA ASP A 266 16.81 5.88 -24.53
C ASP A 266 15.61 6.83 -24.42
N TYR A 267 14.90 6.82 -23.28
CA TYR A 267 13.77 7.71 -22.97
C TYR A 267 14.18 8.96 -22.17
N LEU A 268 15.49 9.22 -22.03
CA LEU A 268 16.05 10.48 -21.53
C LEU A 268 16.03 11.55 -22.62
#